data_AF-A0A2W1B768-F1
#
_entry.id   AF-A0A2W1B768-F1
#
_cell.length_a   1.000
_cell.length_b   1.000
_cell.length_c   1.000
_cell.angle_alpha   90.00
_cell.angle_beta   90.00
_cell.angle_gamma   90.00
#
_symmetry.space_group_name_H-M   'P 1'
#
loop_
_entity.id
_entity.type
_entity.pdbx_description
1 polymer ?
#
loop_
_entity_poly.entity_id
_entity_poly.type
_entity_poly.pdbx_seq_one_letter_code
_entity_poly.pdbx_strand_id
1 'polypeptide(L)' 'MSDTIGVSLSIGTVEATDVITEECVHFWLIEPPNGPTSYGSCRQCGVRQEFRNSVETSSWNKGGDKAEDSWT' A
#
# COMPACT_ATOMS: atom_id res chain seq x y z
N MET A 1 -24.88 -44.66 -38.81
CA MET A 1 -25.05 -43.21 -38.73
C MET A 1 -24.31 -42.81 -37.46
N SER A 2 -23.08 -42.35 -37.60
CA SER A 2 -22.14 -42.15 -36.49
C SER A 2 -21.78 -40.67 -36.49
N ASP A 3 -22.54 -39.86 -35.79
CA ASP A 3 -22.31 -38.43 -35.72
C ASP A 3 -21.21 -38.15 -34.70
N THR A 4 -20.01 -37.90 -35.23
CA THR A 4 -18.84 -37.49 -34.46
C THR A 4 -19.04 -36.07 -33.96
N ILE A 5 -19.10 -35.90 -32.64
CA ILE A 5 -19.21 -34.60 -31.97
C ILE A 5 -17.91 -33.81 -32.19
N GLY A 6 -17.99 -32.72 -32.95
CA GLY A 6 -16.90 -31.76 -33.11
C GLY A 6 -16.86 -30.78 -31.94
N VAL A 7 -16.11 -31.11 -30.89
CA VAL A 7 -15.81 -30.15 -29.82
C VAL A 7 -14.71 -29.22 -30.32
N SER A 8 -15.07 -27.97 -30.62
CA SER A 8 -14.10 -26.92 -30.92
C SER A 8 -13.56 -26.38 -29.60
N LEU A 9 -12.31 -26.73 -29.26
CA LEU A 9 -11.64 -26.26 -28.05
C LEU A 9 -10.85 -24.99 -28.39
N SER A 10 -11.37 -23.83 -27.97
CA SER A 10 -10.64 -22.57 -28.03
C SER A 10 -9.62 -22.51 -26.90
N ILE A 11 -8.37 -22.89 -27.19
CA ILE A 11 -7.25 -22.72 -26.27
C ILE A 11 -6.89 -21.22 -26.27
N GLY A 12 -7.21 -20.54 -25.17
CA GLY A 12 -6.81 -19.15 -24.95
C GLY A 12 -5.30 -19.06 -24.77
N THR A 13 -4.64 -18.27 -25.61
CA THR A 13 -3.23 -17.90 -25.48
C THR A 13 -3.07 -16.94 -24.31
N VAL A 14 -2.44 -17.40 -23.23
CA VAL A 14 -1.97 -16.53 -22.15
C VAL A 14 -0.51 -16.16 -22.42
N GLU A 15 -0.31 -15.01 -23.05
CA GLU A 15 1.02 -14.37 -23.17
C GLU A 15 1.33 -13.68 -21.84
N ALA A 16 1.71 -14.47 -20.83
CA ALA A 16 2.30 -13.95 -19.60
C ALA A 16 3.81 -13.84 -19.82
N THR A 17 4.25 -12.74 -20.44
CA THR A 17 5.66 -12.36 -20.40
C THR A 17 5.95 -11.93 -18.96
N ASP A 18 6.43 -12.87 -18.16
CA ASP A 18 6.92 -12.61 -16.81
C ASP A 18 8.19 -11.76 -16.95
N VAL A 19 8.00 -10.44 -16.96
CA VAL A 19 9.11 -9.49 -16.88
C VAL A 19 9.62 -9.63 -15.47
N ILE A 20 10.74 -10.35 -15.32
CA ILE A 20 11.54 -10.36 -14.10
C ILE A 20 12.08 -8.94 -13.94
N THR A 21 11.25 -8.02 -13.44
CA THR A 21 11.70 -6.73 -12.96
C THR A 21 12.35 -7.04 -11.62
N GLU A 22 13.69 -6.98 -11.56
CA GLU A 22 14.40 -7.01 -10.29
C GLU A 22 13.71 -6.01 -9.36
N GLU A 23 13.11 -6.51 -8.27
CA GLU A 23 12.31 -5.69 -7.38
C GLU A 23 13.21 -4.57 -6.85
N CYS A 24 12.88 -3.33 -7.22
CA CYS A 24 13.73 -2.21 -6.88
C CYS A 24 13.70 -1.98 -5.36
N VAL A 25 14.85 -2.14 -4.71
CA VAL A 25 15.01 -1.73 -3.31
C VAL A 25 15.03 -0.21 -3.27
N HIS A 26 13.87 0.38 -2.96
CA HIS A 26 13.67 1.81 -3.11
C HIS A 26 14.40 2.63 -2.04
N PHE A 27 15.37 3.44 -2.49
CA PHE A 27 15.94 4.52 -1.69
C PHE A 27 15.13 5.80 -1.90
N TRP A 28 14.30 6.15 -0.91
CA TRP A 28 13.35 7.25 -1.03
C TRP A 28 13.96 8.61 -0.66
N LEU A 29 13.81 9.57 -1.56
CA LEU A 29 14.03 11.00 -1.31
C LEU A 29 12.67 11.64 -1.05
N ILE A 30 12.35 11.90 0.22
CA ILE A 30 11.07 12.48 0.66
C ILE A 30 11.20 14.01 0.71
N GLU A 31 10.25 14.70 0.08
CA GLU A 31 10.18 16.16 0.05
C GLU A 31 9.87 16.74 1.45
N PRO A 32 10.15 18.04 1.69
CA PRO A 32 9.78 18.71 2.93
C PRO A 32 8.28 18.55 3.25
N PRO A 33 7.91 18.53 4.54
CA PRO A 33 6.51 18.37 4.92
C PRO A 33 5.68 19.57 4.47
N ASN A 34 4.71 19.32 3.59
CA ASN A 34 3.75 20.31 3.09
C ASN A 34 2.31 20.07 3.61
N GLY A 35 2.17 19.32 4.71
CA GLY A 35 0.87 18.93 5.25
C GLY A 35 0.92 17.58 5.98
N PRO A 36 -0.19 16.83 6.07
CA PRO A 36 -0.24 15.52 6.71
C PRO A 36 0.50 14.43 5.91
N THR A 37 0.76 14.66 4.62
CA THR A 37 1.52 13.78 3.74
C THR A 37 2.63 14.53 3.01
N SER A 38 3.64 13.79 2.56
CA SER A 38 4.74 14.25 1.71
C SER A 38 4.92 13.29 0.55
N TYR A 39 5.39 13.79 -0.59
CA TYR A 39 5.77 12.92 -1.70
C TYR A 39 7.23 12.52 -1.59
N GLY A 40 7.52 11.26 -1.89
CA GLY A 40 8.88 10.75 -2.04
C GLY A 40 9.10 10.18 -3.43
N SER A 41 10.31 10.36 -3.95
CA SER A 41 10.73 9.78 -5.22
C SER A 41 11.90 8.83 -4.99
N CYS A 42 11.88 7.66 -5.61
CA CYS A 42 13.00 6.72 -5.52
C CYS A 42 14.19 7.27 -6.32
N ARG A 43 15.37 7.33 -5.69
CA ARG A 43 16.61 7.77 -6.35
C ARG A 43 17.05 6.84 -7.49
N GLN A 44 16.68 5.57 -7.42
CA GLN A 44 17.16 4.54 -8.34
C GLN A 44 16.23 4.38 -9.55
N CYS A 45 14.92 4.18 -9.33
CA CYS A 45 13.96 3.92 -10.41
C CYS A 45 13.02 5.09 -10.71
N GLY A 46 13.04 6.15 -9.90
CA GLY A 46 12.22 7.34 -10.11
C GLY A 46 10.73 7.20 -9.76
N VAL A 47 10.27 6.04 -9.26
CA VAL A 47 8.88 5.88 -8.82
C VAL A 47 8.54 6.88 -7.72
N ARG A 48 7.30 7.39 -7.73
CA ARG A 48 6.80 8.33 -6.72
C ARG A 48 5.80 7.64 -5.80
N GLN A 49 5.88 7.92 -4.50
CA GLN A 49 4.97 7.39 -3.48
C GLN A 49 4.63 8.48 -2.46
N GLU A 50 3.42 8.42 -1.91
CA GLU A 50 2.98 9.30 -0.82
C GLU A 50 3.33 8.69 0.53
N PHE A 51 3.91 9.50 1.42
CA PHE A 51 4.28 9.15 2.79
C PHE A 51 3.48 9.99 3.77
N ARG A 52 2.99 9.37 4.87
CA ARG A 52 2.36 10.12 5.96
C ARG A 52 3.41 10.75 6.85
N ASN A 53 3.24 12.03 7.14
CA ASN A 53 4.08 12.75 8.09
C ASN A 53 3.67 12.41 9.51
N SER A 54 4.64 12.48 10.43
CA SER A 54 4.33 12.45 11.86
C SER A 54 3.67 13.76 12.24
N VAL A 55 2.34 13.72 12.42
CA VAL A 55 1.56 14.81 12.97
C VAL A 55 1.20 14.44 14.41
N GLU A 56 1.41 15.36 15.35
CA GLU A 56 1.03 15.19 16.75
C GLU A 56 -0.50 15.19 16.88
N THR A 57 -1.13 14.05 16.62
CA THR A 57 -2.54 13.79 16.98
C THR A 57 -2.63 12.81 18.15
N SER A 58 -1.63 12.80 19.03
CA SER A 58 -1.63 11.98 20.24
C SER A 58 -2.62 12.53 21.27
N SER A 59 -3.89 12.15 21.11
CA SER A 59 -4.94 12.32 22.12
C SER A 59 -4.74 11.32 23.29
N TRP A 60 -3.55 11.23 23.88
CA TRP A 60 -3.34 10.33 25.04
C TRP A 60 -3.79 10.94 26.38
N ASN A 61 -4.24 12.19 26.43
CA ASN A 61 -4.64 12.82 27.69
C ASN A 61 -6.06 13.39 27.61
N LYS A 62 -7.06 12.52 27.48
CA LYS A 62 -8.44 12.87 27.87
C LYS A 62 -8.90 11.88 28.93
N GLY A 63 -8.82 12.35 30.17
CA GLY A 63 -9.67 11.89 31.28
C GLY A 63 -9.49 10.43 31.66
N GLY A 64 -8.41 10.11 32.38
CA GLY A 64 -8.57 9.13 33.45
C GLY A 64 -9.49 9.77 34.47
N ASP A 65 -10.78 9.50 34.37
CA ASP A 65 -11.77 9.88 35.37
C ASP A 65 -11.26 9.38 36.72
N LYS A 66 -10.93 10.32 37.61
CA LYS A 66 -10.60 10.03 39.00
C LYS A 66 -11.81 9.31 39.58
N ALA A 67 -11.74 7.99 39.77
CA ALA A 67 -12.66 7.29 40.65
C ALA A 67 -12.49 7.93 42.03
N GLU A 68 -13.57 8.52 42.52
CA GLU A 68 -13.68 9.14 43.83
C GLU A 68 -13.77 8.06 44.92
N ASP A 69 -12.72 7.91 45.72
CA ASP A 69 -12.80 7.10 46.93
C ASP A 69 -13.60 7.88 47.99
N SER A 70 -14.89 7.55 48.11
CA SER A 70 -15.79 8.02 49.16
C SER A 70 -15.34 7.52 50.54
N TRP A 71 -14.50 8.28 51.23
CA TRP A 71 -14.31 8.17 52.68
C TRP A 71 -15.19 9.20 53.39
N THR A 72 -16.41 8.80 53.77
CA THR A 72 -17.20 9.40 54.87
C THR A 72 -18.16 8.34 55.41
#